data_AF-A0A292RWX8-F1
#
_entry.id   AF-A0A292RWX8-F1
#
_cell.length_a   1.000
_cell.length_b   1.000
_cell.length_c   1.000
_cell.angle_alpha   90.00
_cell.angle_beta   90.00
_cell.angle_gamma   90.00
#
_symmetry.space_group_name_H-M   'P 1'
#
loop_
_entity.id
_entity.type
_entity.pdbx_description
1 polymer ?
#
loop_
_entity_poly.entity_id
_entity_poly.type
_entity_poly.pdbx_seq_one_letter_code
_entity_poly.pdbx_strand_id
1 'polypeptide(L)'
;MKFITFKKIQIKNFLSIGEESVVIEFKPGVNFITGTNSDVPGTKNGVGKSSIVAAFSFAIFGKTLKDLAIRNIPNNLVKGTTQVILEFNCNSTKGNNNFKIIRELNPSSLKVFKDGRDKTRDSIPNTTTYILEVLSTSQEVFKNCIAMQANNTIPFMSQGKTDKKKFIESLFNLDVVTQMFKLVKDDINISKRELDIESKLVEQINSNIFDYTSKQRKELEKIANQKQKKELEKQIIEKDIHKISLKISKLKEEEARLSKIKVSESILNAIKNDIGKTREAQMRIAADLGAIKNEKKTISEKIDTLLKFGPVCAECNRPFTDKDQIEIKHSIKELQDKLLKKEEEKEKLNKLIALAQDIQQKKQKELNQLRDLEWEISNNKSAIKAETDTLKLKEDLLKQYQVHEKESEEKDIFKDLIEKAEKEKAKKEEAIKDINASLAKFEIARFILSEEGIRAYIIKKLLDLLNFRIKYYLTKQNSQYSLSFNEVFEEEILNKRGIMVSYGNLSGAESKMLDLACIWAFRDILKLQGSVSYNVSFYDEILDSSLDKTNSEIVCNILEEFAQKEDQAIYLISHKPDFFKAGIGEIIQLDKHNGITKRITI
;
A
#
# COMPACT_ATOMS: atom_id res chain seq x y z
N MET A 1 -4.37 36.12 -32.81
CA MET A 1 -4.94 35.96 -34.16
C MET A 1 -3.85 35.66 -35.16
N LYS A 2 -4.02 34.61 -35.96
CA LYS A 2 -3.16 34.31 -37.11
C LYS A 2 -3.83 34.86 -38.38
N PHE A 3 -3.07 35.49 -39.26
CA PHE A 3 -3.50 35.88 -40.60
C PHE A 3 -2.71 35.06 -41.61
N ILE A 4 -3.43 34.25 -42.38
CA ILE A 4 -2.87 33.44 -43.45
C ILE A 4 -3.16 34.14 -44.77
N THR A 5 -2.11 34.64 -45.40
CA THR A 5 -2.19 35.30 -46.71
C THR A 5 -1.60 34.35 -47.75
N PHE A 6 -2.44 33.59 -48.44
CA PHE A 6 -2.04 32.82 -49.61
C PHE A 6 -1.60 33.79 -50.70
N LYS A 7 -0.42 33.52 -51.28
CA LYS A 7 0.22 34.37 -52.29
C LYS A 7 0.14 33.75 -53.67
N LYS A 8 0.45 32.47 -53.79
CA LYS A 8 0.64 31.83 -55.09
C LYS A 8 0.39 30.34 -55.04
N ILE A 9 -0.21 29.79 -56.09
CA ILE A 9 -0.27 28.36 -56.35
C ILE A 9 0.29 28.06 -57.74
N GLN A 10 1.11 27.02 -57.85
CA GLN A 10 1.61 26.48 -59.10
C GLN A 10 1.23 25.01 -59.21
N ILE A 11 0.66 24.62 -60.34
CA ILE A 11 0.04 23.31 -60.56
C ILE A 11 0.62 22.69 -61.83
N LYS A 12 1.13 21.47 -61.74
CA LYS A 12 1.72 20.72 -62.87
C LYS A 12 1.27 19.27 -62.84
N ASN A 13 0.98 18.70 -64.02
CA ASN A 13 0.63 17.28 -64.21
C ASN A 13 -0.52 16.81 -63.28
N PHE A 14 -1.54 17.64 -63.08
CA PHE A 14 -2.60 17.44 -62.08
C PHE A 14 -3.97 17.46 -62.76
N LEU A 15 -4.73 16.37 -62.67
CA LEU A 15 -6.01 16.18 -63.36
C LEU A 15 -5.90 16.50 -64.84
N SER A 16 -6.53 17.58 -65.32
CA SER A 16 -6.47 18.02 -66.72
C SER A 16 -5.27 18.91 -67.03
N ILE A 17 -4.56 19.43 -66.02
CA ILE A 17 -3.40 20.31 -66.19
C ILE A 17 -2.17 19.47 -66.57
N GLY A 18 -1.50 19.85 -67.66
CA GLY A 18 -0.35 19.13 -68.22
C GLY A 18 1.02 19.57 -67.69
N GLU A 19 2.06 19.37 -68.51
CA GLU A 19 3.46 19.66 -68.14
C GLU A 19 3.75 21.15 -67.98
N GLU A 20 3.07 21.98 -68.76
CA GLU A 20 3.11 23.43 -68.62
C GLU A 20 2.33 23.82 -67.37
N SER A 21 3.02 24.47 -66.42
CA SER A 21 2.43 24.75 -65.11
C SER A 21 1.39 25.85 -65.19
N VAL A 22 0.20 25.61 -64.62
CA VAL A 22 -0.76 26.67 -64.35
C VAL A 22 -0.35 27.37 -63.07
N VAL A 23 -0.10 28.67 -63.16
CA VAL A 23 0.32 29.53 -62.04
C VAL A 23 -0.76 30.55 -61.76
N ILE A 24 -1.16 30.71 -60.50
CA ILE A 24 -2.14 31.70 -60.05
C ILE A 24 -1.55 32.47 -58.88
N GLU A 25 -1.54 33.78 -58.99
CA GLU A 25 -1.16 34.70 -57.92
C GLU A 25 -2.43 35.26 -57.30
N PHE A 26 -2.56 35.09 -55.98
CA PHE A 26 -3.77 35.45 -55.27
C PHE A 26 -3.85 36.97 -55.06
N LYS A 27 -4.83 37.62 -55.67
CA LYS A 27 -5.02 39.07 -55.62
C LYS A 27 -6.37 39.43 -54.99
N PRO A 28 -6.42 40.45 -54.10
CA PRO A 28 -7.68 40.95 -53.56
C PRO A 28 -8.65 41.37 -54.67
N GLY A 29 -9.94 41.25 -54.41
CA GLY A 29 -10.99 41.53 -55.39
C GLY A 29 -11.82 40.30 -55.76
N VAL A 30 -12.81 40.53 -56.61
CA VAL A 30 -13.61 39.46 -57.21
C VAL A 30 -12.96 39.03 -58.52
N ASN A 31 -12.31 37.87 -58.50
CA ASN A 31 -11.60 37.28 -59.63
C ASN A 31 -12.41 36.13 -60.24
N PHE A 32 -12.26 35.91 -61.54
CA PHE A 32 -12.97 34.86 -62.27
C PHE A 32 -12.03 33.79 -62.79
N ILE A 33 -12.48 32.55 -62.75
CA ILE A 33 -11.84 31.41 -63.40
C ILE A 33 -12.81 30.92 -64.48
N THR A 34 -12.46 31.17 -65.74
CA THR A 34 -13.26 30.80 -66.90
C THR A 34 -12.39 30.05 -67.91
N GLY A 35 -12.99 29.56 -68.98
CA GLY A 35 -12.22 28.95 -70.04
C GLY A 35 -13.04 28.38 -71.19
N THR A 36 -12.30 27.99 -72.23
CA THR A 36 -12.83 27.42 -73.47
C THR A 36 -12.34 25.99 -73.62
N ASN A 37 -13.21 25.09 -74.07
CA ASN A 37 -12.82 23.72 -74.39
C ASN A 37 -12.66 23.59 -75.90
N SER A 38 -11.44 23.65 -76.38
CA SER A 38 -11.13 23.49 -77.80
C SER A 38 -11.37 22.05 -78.30
N ASP A 39 -11.40 21.05 -77.40
CA ASP A 39 -11.70 19.66 -77.75
C ASP A 39 -13.18 19.43 -78.10
N VAL A 40 -14.07 20.28 -77.56
CA VAL A 40 -15.53 20.16 -77.74
C VAL A 40 -16.08 21.54 -78.09
N PRO A 41 -16.29 21.84 -79.39
CA PRO A 41 -16.76 23.14 -79.83
C PRO A 41 -18.05 23.57 -79.11
N GLY A 42 -18.07 24.82 -78.63
CA GLY A 42 -19.25 25.43 -78.00
C GLY A 42 -19.46 25.09 -76.52
N THR A 43 -18.64 24.23 -75.91
CA THR A 43 -18.71 23.99 -74.45
C THR A 43 -17.63 24.73 -73.68
N LYS A 44 -18.01 25.29 -72.53
CA LYS A 44 -17.09 25.84 -71.53
C LYS A 44 -16.88 24.87 -70.36
N ASN A 45 -17.47 23.68 -70.44
CA ASN A 45 -17.38 22.63 -69.43
C ASN A 45 -16.21 21.67 -69.71
N GLY A 46 -15.69 21.04 -68.66
CA GLY A 46 -14.59 20.08 -68.79
C GLY A 46 -13.21 20.68 -69.08
N VAL A 47 -13.09 22.01 -69.02
CA VAL A 47 -11.84 22.77 -69.26
C VAL A 47 -10.83 22.62 -68.12
N GLY A 48 -11.24 22.18 -66.92
CA GLY A 48 -10.33 22.04 -65.77
C GLY A 48 -10.38 23.19 -64.75
N LYS A 49 -11.43 24.03 -64.78
CA LYS A 49 -11.64 25.15 -63.84
C LYS A 49 -11.58 24.69 -62.37
N SER A 50 -12.35 23.67 -62.02
CA SER A 50 -12.38 23.09 -60.67
C SER A 50 -11.08 22.38 -60.27
N SER A 51 -10.18 22.09 -61.22
CA SER A 51 -8.86 21.49 -60.93
C SER A 51 -7.99 22.41 -60.08
N ILE A 52 -8.19 23.72 -60.18
CA ILE A 52 -7.47 24.71 -59.35
C ILE A 52 -7.84 24.57 -57.88
N VAL A 53 -9.14 24.51 -57.57
CA VAL A 53 -9.64 24.33 -56.21
C VAL A 53 -9.23 22.96 -55.66
N ALA A 54 -9.28 21.93 -56.50
CA ALA A 54 -8.80 20.59 -56.16
C ALA A 54 -7.30 20.57 -55.86
N ALA A 55 -6.47 21.27 -56.63
CA ALA A 55 -5.04 21.37 -56.39
C ALA A 55 -4.72 22.13 -55.10
N PHE A 56 -5.46 23.20 -54.80
CA PHE A 56 -5.32 23.93 -53.54
C PHE A 56 -5.60 23.05 -52.33
N SER A 57 -6.71 22.30 -52.37
CA SER A 57 -7.05 21.30 -51.35
C SER A 57 -5.97 20.22 -51.25
N PHE A 58 -5.49 19.71 -52.39
CA PHE A 58 -4.43 18.70 -52.43
C PHE A 58 -3.12 19.21 -51.82
N ALA A 59 -2.70 20.45 -52.08
CA ALA A 59 -1.47 21.01 -51.50
C ALA A 59 -1.49 20.94 -49.97
N ILE A 60 -2.62 21.32 -49.36
CA ILE A 60 -2.80 21.37 -47.90
C ILE A 60 -3.00 19.95 -47.32
N PHE A 61 -4.00 19.21 -47.82
CA PHE A 61 -4.49 17.98 -47.19
C PHE A 61 -3.94 16.69 -47.81
N GLY A 62 -3.36 16.76 -49.01
CA GLY A 62 -2.99 15.58 -49.79
C GLY A 62 -4.16 14.85 -50.44
N LYS A 63 -5.36 15.45 -50.38
CA LYS A 63 -6.60 14.94 -50.95
C LYS A 63 -7.33 16.10 -51.63
N THR A 64 -8.18 15.78 -52.59
CA THR A 64 -9.08 16.76 -53.21
C THR A 64 -10.35 16.93 -52.38
N LEU A 65 -11.14 17.98 -52.66
CA LEU A 65 -12.46 18.18 -52.03
C LEU A 65 -13.47 17.09 -52.41
N LYS A 66 -13.35 16.58 -53.63
CA LYS A 66 -14.07 15.38 -54.09
C LYS A 66 -13.36 14.15 -53.58
N ASP A 67 -14.11 13.10 -53.29
CA ASP A 67 -13.55 11.80 -52.93
C ASP A 67 -12.97 11.14 -54.18
N LEU A 68 -11.70 11.45 -54.47
CA LEU A 68 -10.95 10.92 -55.60
C LEU A 68 -9.76 10.14 -55.06
N ALA A 69 -9.63 8.88 -55.49
CA ALA A 69 -8.48 8.07 -55.14
C ALA A 69 -7.18 8.75 -55.60
N ILE A 70 -6.17 8.79 -54.73
CA ILE A 70 -4.89 9.50 -54.98
C ILE A 70 -4.24 9.07 -56.32
N ARG A 71 -4.38 7.81 -56.70
CA ARG A 71 -3.89 7.26 -57.98
C ARG A 71 -4.49 7.91 -59.24
N ASN A 72 -5.67 8.55 -59.11
CA ASN A 72 -6.39 9.19 -60.20
C ASN A 72 -6.16 10.72 -60.23
N ILE A 73 -5.35 11.26 -59.32
CA ILE A 73 -4.99 12.69 -59.29
C ILE A 73 -3.99 13.04 -60.42
N PRO A 74 -2.95 12.23 -60.70
CA PRO A 74 -2.04 12.51 -61.80
C PRO A 74 -2.75 12.62 -63.14
N ASN A 75 -2.31 13.57 -63.97
CA ASN A 75 -2.78 13.64 -65.35
C ASN A 75 -2.38 12.36 -66.11
N ASN A 76 -3.33 11.78 -66.83
CA ASN A 76 -3.18 10.47 -67.50
C ASN A 76 -2.57 10.55 -68.91
N LEU A 77 -2.40 11.75 -69.46
CA LEU A 77 -1.84 11.98 -70.80
C LEU A 77 -0.36 12.35 -70.77
N VAL A 78 0.10 12.95 -69.68
CA VAL A 78 1.50 13.39 -69.50
C VAL A 78 2.27 12.40 -68.63
N LYS A 79 3.54 12.18 -68.97
CA LYS A 79 4.44 11.36 -68.16
C LYS A 79 5.26 12.29 -67.28
N GLY A 80 5.13 12.15 -65.96
CA GLY A 80 5.97 12.90 -65.03
C GLY A 80 5.37 13.04 -63.65
N THR A 81 6.14 13.67 -62.76
CA THR A 81 5.73 13.93 -61.39
C THR A 81 4.60 14.96 -61.37
N THR A 82 3.49 14.63 -60.70
CA THR A 82 2.44 15.60 -60.36
C THR A 82 2.96 16.47 -59.25
N GLN A 83 2.90 17.79 -59.40
CA GLN A 83 3.44 18.71 -58.41
C GLN A 83 2.46 19.87 -58.19
N VAL A 84 2.21 20.15 -56.92
CA VAL A 84 1.50 21.37 -56.51
C VAL A 84 2.36 22.12 -55.50
N ILE A 85 2.64 23.38 -55.80
CA ILE A 85 3.39 24.29 -54.95
C ILE A 85 2.43 25.36 -54.44
N LEU A 86 2.36 25.54 -53.12
CA LEU A 86 1.54 26.57 -52.47
C LEU A 86 2.43 27.46 -51.61
N GLU A 87 2.38 28.77 -51.88
CA GLU A 87 3.13 29.78 -51.15
C GLU A 87 2.17 30.69 -50.38
N PHE A 88 2.45 30.89 -49.10
CA PHE A 88 1.63 31.74 -48.22
C PHE A 88 2.48 32.41 -47.15
N ASN A 89 1.91 33.44 -46.55
CA ASN A 89 2.47 34.14 -45.42
C ASN A 89 1.61 33.89 -44.18
N CYS A 90 2.25 33.66 -43.04
CA CYS A 90 1.59 33.49 -41.76
C CYS A 90 2.06 34.61 -40.83
N ASN A 91 1.18 35.59 -40.61
CA ASN A 91 1.39 36.66 -39.66
C ASN A 91 0.67 36.31 -38.34
N SER A 92 1.43 36.24 -37.25
CA SER A 92 0.90 35.88 -35.94
C SER A 92 1.62 36.68 -34.84
N THR A 93 1.15 36.56 -33.60
CA THR A 93 1.86 37.12 -32.44
C THR A 93 3.28 36.58 -32.27
N LYS A 94 3.61 35.42 -32.88
CA LYS A 94 4.95 34.82 -32.90
C LYS A 94 5.82 35.33 -34.06
N GLY A 95 5.35 36.31 -34.82
CA GLY A 95 6.04 36.91 -35.96
C GLY A 95 5.42 36.59 -37.31
N ASN A 96 6.03 37.16 -38.34
CA ASN A 96 5.62 37.06 -39.73
C ASN A 96 6.55 36.11 -40.49
N ASN A 97 6.03 34.99 -40.99
CA ASN A 97 6.85 33.94 -41.60
C ASN A 97 6.29 33.55 -42.98
N ASN A 98 7.17 33.36 -43.96
CA ASN A 98 6.80 32.87 -45.29
C ASN A 98 6.90 31.35 -45.35
N PHE A 99 5.90 30.72 -45.94
CA PHE A 99 5.83 29.27 -46.10
C PHE A 99 5.71 28.88 -47.56
N LYS A 100 6.37 27.78 -47.91
CA LYS A 100 6.27 27.12 -49.22
C LYS A 100 6.05 25.63 -49.01
N ILE A 101 4.92 25.14 -49.50
CA ILE A 101 4.58 23.71 -49.52
C ILE A 101 4.82 23.20 -50.93
N ILE A 102 5.53 22.08 -51.06
CA ILE A 102 5.72 21.35 -52.32
C ILE A 102 5.21 19.94 -52.10
N ARG A 103 4.11 19.58 -52.75
CA ARG A 103 3.53 18.24 -52.66
C ARG A 103 3.56 17.57 -54.03
N GLU A 104 4.09 16.35 -54.06
CA GLU A 104 4.36 15.60 -55.28
C GLU A 104 3.71 14.20 -55.25
N LEU A 105 3.38 13.67 -56.43
CA LEU A 105 3.03 12.27 -56.67
C LEU A 105 3.84 11.71 -57.84
N ASN A 106 4.14 10.42 -57.77
CA ASN A 106 4.94 9.69 -58.76
C ASN A 106 6.33 10.30 -59.02
N PRO A 107 7.26 10.26 -58.03
CA PRO A 107 7.14 9.65 -56.70
C PRO A 107 6.45 10.57 -55.67
N SER A 108 5.85 9.97 -54.63
CA SER A 108 5.16 10.74 -53.59
C SER A 108 6.14 11.42 -52.65
N SER A 109 6.06 12.76 -52.54
CA SER A 109 6.91 13.56 -51.66
C SER A 109 6.13 14.75 -51.10
N LEU A 110 6.51 15.21 -49.90
CA LEU A 110 5.97 16.43 -49.30
C LEU A 110 7.10 17.18 -48.61
N LYS A 111 7.33 18.42 -49.03
CA LYS A 111 8.32 19.32 -48.43
C LYS A 111 7.63 20.60 -47.97
N VAL A 112 8.04 21.11 -46.81
CA VAL A 112 7.57 22.39 -46.29
C VAL A 112 8.76 23.24 -45.86
N PHE A 113 8.83 24.45 -46.39
CA PHE A 113 9.86 25.42 -46.06
C PHE A 113 9.24 26.57 -45.26
N LYS A 114 9.93 26.99 -44.21
CA LYS A 114 9.63 28.17 -43.41
C LYS A 114 10.79 29.15 -43.52
N ASP A 115 10.56 30.31 -44.11
CA ASP A 115 11.57 31.36 -44.37
C ASP A 115 12.81 30.79 -45.09
N GLY A 116 12.57 29.92 -46.07
CA GLY A 116 13.61 29.23 -46.85
C GLY A 116 14.27 28.03 -46.15
N ARG A 117 14.01 27.79 -44.86
CA ARG A 117 14.55 26.64 -44.12
C ARG A 117 13.59 25.45 -44.17
N ASP A 118 14.12 24.26 -44.42
CA ASP A 118 13.33 23.03 -44.41
C ASP A 118 12.74 22.76 -43.00
N LYS A 119 11.44 22.51 -42.95
CA LYS A 119 10.65 22.15 -41.77
C LYS A 119 9.84 20.86 -41.98
N THR A 120 10.19 20.09 -43.00
CA THR A 120 9.64 18.77 -43.28
C THR A 120 9.87 17.84 -42.10
N ARG A 121 8.86 17.03 -41.77
CA ARG A 121 8.91 16.03 -40.70
C ARG A 121 9.39 14.70 -41.26
N ASP A 122 9.57 13.75 -40.36
CA ASP A 122 9.98 12.37 -40.64
C ASP A 122 9.06 11.63 -41.63
N SER A 123 7.80 12.06 -41.78
CA SER A 123 6.83 11.41 -42.67
C SER A 123 5.86 12.41 -43.32
N ILE A 124 5.25 12.00 -44.44
CA ILE A 124 4.19 12.77 -45.13
C ILE A 124 3.00 13.06 -44.19
N PRO A 125 2.49 12.08 -43.39
CA PRO A 125 1.44 12.35 -42.41
C PRO A 125 1.85 13.41 -41.39
N ASN A 126 3.02 13.27 -40.74
CA ASN A 126 3.47 14.22 -39.72
C ASN A 126 3.71 15.62 -40.30
N THR A 127 4.21 15.69 -41.54
CA THR A 127 4.38 16.97 -42.25
C THR A 127 3.03 17.59 -42.60
N THR A 128 2.04 16.78 -42.98
CA THR A 128 0.66 17.25 -43.21
C THR A 128 0.06 17.80 -41.92
N THR A 129 0.20 17.09 -40.79
CA THR A 129 -0.24 17.57 -39.47
C THR A 129 0.39 18.92 -39.13
N TYR A 130 1.70 19.07 -39.36
CA TYR A 130 2.38 20.35 -39.14
C TYR A 130 1.82 21.49 -40.03
N ILE A 131 1.50 21.22 -41.30
CA ILE A 131 0.85 22.19 -42.19
C ILE A 131 -0.52 22.61 -41.64
N LEU A 132 -1.33 21.65 -41.18
CA LEU A 132 -2.65 21.91 -40.60
C LEU A 132 -2.57 22.73 -39.30
N GLU A 133 -1.57 22.49 -38.45
CA GLU A 133 -1.31 23.30 -37.25
C GLU A 133 -0.90 24.75 -37.59
N VAL A 134 -0.06 24.93 -38.61
CA VAL A 134 0.37 26.25 -39.08
C VAL A 134 -0.83 27.04 -39.59
N LEU A 135 -1.62 26.41 -40.47
CA LEU A 135 -2.81 27.02 -41.07
C LEU A 135 -3.98 27.11 -40.08
N SER A 136 -4.01 26.31 -39.03
CA SER A 136 -5.14 26.21 -38.09
C SER A 136 -6.47 25.93 -38.81
N THR A 137 -6.45 24.97 -39.74
CA THR A 137 -7.63 24.52 -40.51
C THR A 137 -7.79 23.01 -40.43
N SER A 138 -9.03 22.55 -40.52
CA SER A 138 -9.39 21.18 -40.89
C SER A 138 -9.86 21.13 -42.35
N GLN A 139 -10.03 19.91 -42.88
CA GLN A 139 -10.55 19.72 -44.24
C GLN A 139 -12.02 20.16 -44.32
N GLU A 140 -12.77 19.93 -43.25
CA GLU A 140 -14.18 20.31 -43.10
C GLU A 140 -14.34 21.83 -43.04
N VAL A 141 -13.49 22.53 -42.27
CA VAL A 141 -13.46 24.01 -42.23
C VAL A 141 -13.11 24.56 -43.62
N PHE A 142 -12.11 24.00 -44.29
CA PHE A 142 -11.75 24.44 -45.63
C PHE A 142 -12.90 24.25 -46.63
N LYS A 143 -13.55 23.08 -46.62
CA LYS A 143 -14.69 22.76 -47.49
C LYS A 143 -15.91 23.65 -47.26
N ASN A 144 -16.24 23.95 -46.00
CA ASN A 144 -17.48 24.67 -45.68
C ASN A 144 -17.29 26.19 -45.45
N CYS A 145 -16.04 26.70 -45.35
CA CYS A 145 -15.78 28.12 -45.11
C CYS A 145 -14.89 28.79 -46.19
N ILE A 146 -14.03 28.04 -46.88
CA ILE A 146 -13.02 28.59 -47.81
C ILE A 146 -13.31 28.21 -49.26
N ALA A 147 -13.77 26.99 -49.53
CA ALA A 147 -14.00 26.50 -50.89
C ALA A 147 -15.38 25.87 -51.06
N MET A 148 -16.35 26.66 -51.53
CA MET A 148 -17.71 26.22 -51.76
C MET A 148 -17.88 25.64 -53.17
N GLN A 149 -18.49 24.45 -53.29
CA GLN A 149 -18.85 23.86 -54.57
C GLN A 149 -20.36 23.61 -54.63
N ALA A 150 -21.04 24.14 -55.65
CA ALA A 150 -22.49 24.00 -55.77
C ALA A 150 -22.96 22.56 -56.05
N ASN A 151 -22.19 21.79 -56.82
CA ASN A 151 -22.67 20.53 -57.43
C ASN A 151 -21.99 19.25 -56.93
N ASN A 152 -20.90 19.33 -56.14
CA ASN A 152 -20.03 18.17 -55.88
C ASN A 152 -19.71 17.92 -54.40
N THR A 153 -20.31 18.68 -53.50
CA THR A 153 -20.18 18.50 -52.05
C THR A 153 -21.56 18.46 -51.44
N ILE A 154 -21.84 17.46 -50.60
CA ILE A 154 -23.08 17.41 -49.82
C ILE A 154 -23.16 18.73 -49.03
N PRO A 155 -24.18 19.58 -49.29
CA PRO A 155 -24.33 20.84 -48.59
C PRO A 155 -24.41 20.63 -47.09
N PHE A 156 -23.94 21.60 -46.30
CA PHE A 156 -23.90 21.47 -44.84
C PHE A 156 -25.27 21.07 -44.27
N MET A 157 -26.35 21.68 -44.76
CA MET A 157 -27.71 21.40 -44.30
C MET A 157 -28.19 19.97 -44.61
N SER A 158 -27.59 19.30 -45.59
CA SER A 158 -27.90 17.91 -45.98
C SER A 158 -27.01 16.87 -45.29
N GLN A 159 -26.01 17.29 -44.49
CA GLN A 159 -25.14 16.36 -43.77
C GLN A 159 -25.90 15.69 -42.62
N GLY A 160 -25.45 14.49 -42.24
CA GLY A 160 -26.00 13.78 -41.08
C GLY A 160 -25.74 14.53 -39.77
N LYS A 161 -26.58 14.28 -38.75
CA LYS A 161 -26.49 14.93 -37.43
C LYS A 161 -25.09 14.88 -36.83
N THR A 162 -24.42 13.72 -36.93
CA THR A 162 -23.06 13.53 -36.41
C THR A 162 -22.04 14.43 -37.10
N ASP A 163 -22.14 14.59 -38.42
CA ASP A 163 -21.18 15.39 -39.20
C ASP A 163 -21.41 16.89 -39.01
N LYS A 164 -22.69 17.31 -38.91
CA LYS A 164 -23.06 18.68 -38.53
C LYS A 164 -22.48 19.06 -37.17
N LYS A 165 -22.67 18.20 -36.17
CA LYS A 165 -22.11 18.37 -34.82
C LYS A 165 -20.59 18.50 -34.87
N LYS A 166 -19.90 17.56 -35.51
CA LYS A 166 -18.43 17.58 -35.64
C LYS A 166 -17.93 18.87 -36.31
N PHE A 167 -18.59 19.31 -37.37
CA PHE A 167 -18.22 20.54 -38.07
C PHE A 167 -18.40 21.77 -37.18
N ILE A 168 -19.57 21.92 -36.52
CA ILE A 168 -19.83 23.08 -35.65
C ILE A 168 -18.89 23.07 -34.44
N GLU A 169 -18.60 21.90 -33.84
CA GLU A 169 -17.62 21.76 -32.77
C GLU A 169 -16.21 22.16 -33.23
N SER A 170 -15.79 21.73 -34.42
CA SER A 170 -14.51 22.09 -35.03
C SER A 170 -14.43 23.59 -35.36
N LEU A 171 -15.51 24.18 -35.87
CA LEU A 171 -15.62 25.61 -36.17
C LEU A 171 -15.41 26.46 -34.92
N PHE A 172 -15.94 26.00 -33.78
CA PHE A 172 -15.80 26.64 -32.48
C PHE A 172 -14.55 26.20 -31.70
N ASN A 173 -13.71 25.34 -32.29
CA ASN A 173 -12.53 24.75 -31.67
C ASN A 173 -12.82 24.12 -30.28
N LEU A 174 -14.00 23.50 -30.13
CA LEU A 174 -14.43 22.84 -28.90
C LEU A 174 -13.70 21.51 -28.66
N ASP A 175 -12.94 21.04 -29.64
CA ASP A 175 -12.07 19.87 -29.53
C ASP A 175 -11.09 19.99 -28.36
N VAL A 176 -10.62 21.20 -28.05
CA VAL A 176 -9.74 21.46 -26.91
C VAL A 176 -10.42 21.09 -25.59
N VAL A 177 -11.71 21.44 -25.43
CA VAL A 177 -12.49 21.12 -24.22
C VAL A 177 -12.68 19.60 -24.10
N THR A 178 -12.93 18.92 -25.22
CA THR A 178 -13.04 17.46 -25.28
C THR A 178 -11.73 16.78 -24.90
N GLN A 179 -10.59 17.30 -25.36
CA GLN A 179 -9.26 16.79 -24.99
C GLN A 179 -8.95 17.05 -23.52
N MET A 180 -9.24 18.25 -23.00
CA MET A 180 -9.09 18.58 -21.57
C MET A 180 -9.92 17.64 -20.69
N PHE A 181 -11.17 17.34 -21.07
CA PHE A 181 -12.03 16.42 -20.34
C PHE A 181 -11.45 15.00 -20.29
N LYS A 182 -10.85 14.55 -21.39
CA LYS A 182 -10.14 13.25 -21.44
C LYS A 182 -8.93 13.25 -20.51
N LEU A 183 -8.09 14.28 -20.56
CA LEU A 183 -6.91 14.40 -19.69
C LEU A 183 -7.30 14.38 -18.21
N VAL A 184 -8.32 15.14 -17.80
CA VAL A 184 -8.79 15.15 -16.41
C VAL A 184 -9.31 13.76 -15.98
N LYS A 185 -9.99 13.02 -16.86
CA LYS A 185 -10.39 11.63 -16.57
C LYS A 185 -9.18 10.72 -16.37
N ASP A 186 -8.16 10.87 -17.20
CA ASP A 186 -6.92 10.10 -17.10
C ASP A 186 -6.20 10.42 -15.78
N ASP A 187 -6.10 11.70 -15.41
CA ASP A 187 -5.50 12.16 -14.14
C ASP A 187 -6.26 11.65 -12.91
N ILE A 188 -7.61 11.63 -12.96
CA ILE A 188 -8.43 11.02 -11.90
C ILE A 188 -8.13 9.54 -11.76
N ASN A 189 -8.02 8.81 -12.87
CA ASN A 189 -7.74 7.38 -12.85
C ASN A 189 -6.35 7.08 -12.30
N ILE A 190 -5.35 7.90 -12.65
CA ILE A 190 -3.98 7.80 -12.10
C ILE A 190 -4.02 8.07 -10.58
N SER A 191 -4.62 9.18 -10.16
CA SER A 191 -4.71 9.57 -8.74
C SER A 191 -5.45 8.53 -7.90
N LYS A 192 -6.52 7.91 -8.43
CA LYS A 192 -7.23 6.81 -7.75
C LYS A 192 -6.37 5.55 -7.57
N ARG A 193 -5.53 5.23 -8.55
CA ARG A 193 -4.58 4.10 -8.43
C ARG A 193 -3.52 4.39 -7.39
N GLU A 194 -2.96 5.60 -7.38
CA GLU A 194 -1.99 6.03 -6.36
C GLU A 194 -2.62 6.00 -4.97
N LEU A 195 -3.87 6.46 -4.83
CA LEU A 195 -4.62 6.38 -3.58
C LEU A 195 -4.78 4.94 -3.08
N ASP A 196 -5.15 4.00 -3.96
CA ASP A 196 -5.30 2.57 -3.63
C ASP A 196 -3.97 1.95 -3.18
N ILE A 197 -2.87 2.28 -3.86
CA ILE A 197 -1.52 1.81 -3.50
C ILE A 197 -1.14 2.34 -2.11
N GLU A 198 -1.26 3.64 -1.88
CA GLU A 198 -0.88 4.24 -0.60
C GLU A 198 -1.77 3.76 0.55
N SER A 199 -3.07 3.56 0.30
CA SER A 199 -4.00 3.01 1.29
C SER A 199 -3.61 1.58 1.69
N LYS A 200 -3.28 0.72 0.72
CA LYS A 200 -2.79 -0.65 0.99
C LYS A 200 -1.48 -0.67 1.77
N LEU A 201 -0.56 0.26 1.48
CA LEU A 201 0.68 0.39 2.24
C LEU A 201 0.40 0.77 3.71
N VAL A 202 -0.53 1.69 3.95
CA VAL A 202 -0.97 2.04 5.32
C VAL A 202 -1.59 0.83 6.04
N GLU A 203 -2.44 0.05 5.35
CA GLU A 203 -3.01 -1.19 5.89
C GLU A 203 -1.91 -2.19 6.28
N GLN A 204 -0.90 -2.38 5.43
CA GLN A 204 0.24 -3.25 5.71
C GLN A 204 1.06 -2.76 6.90
N ILE A 205 1.33 -1.45 7.01
CA ILE A 205 2.04 -0.87 8.15
C ILE A 205 1.23 -1.06 9.45
N ASN A 206 -0.09 -0.88 9.41
CA ASN A 206 -0.97 -1.14 10.56
C ASN A 206 -0.88 -2.61 11.01
N SER A 207 -0.86 -3.56 10.07
CA SER A 207 -0.66 -4.97 10.39
C SER A 207 0.70 -5.22 11.06
N ASN A 208 1.77 -4.60 10.56
CA ASN A 208 3.10 -4.72 11.16
C ASN A 208 3.16 -4.13 12.58
N ILE A 209 2.55 -2.96 12.81
CA ILE A 209 2.45 -2.35 14.14
C ILE A 209 1.72 -3.28 15.10
N PHE A 210 0.61 -3.88 14.67
CA PHE A 210 -0.14 -4.85 15.47
C PHE A 210 0.73 -6.06 15.83
N ASP A 211 1.45 -6.63 14.87
CA ASP A 211 2.34 -7.76 15.10
C ASP A 211 3.46 -7.44 16.08
N TYR A 212 4.13 -6.29 15.93
CA TYR A 212 5.18 -5.85 16.84
C TYR A 212 4.64 -5.63 18.26
N THR A 213 3.49 -4.96 18.38
CA THR A 213 2.83 -4.72 19.68
C THR A 213 2.46 -6.06 20.35
N SER A 214 1.98 -7.03 19.58
CA SER A 214 1.64 -8.36 20.12
C SER A 214 2.87 -9.13 20.62
N LYS A 215 4.00 -9.03 19.92
CA LYS A 215 5.27 -9.66 20.30
C LYS A 215 5.86 -9.00 21.55
N GLN A 216 5.88 -7.66 21.57
CA GLN A 216 6.29 -6.87 22.73
C GLN A 216 5.51 -7.28 23.99
N ARG A 217 4.17 -7.38 23.88
CA ARG A 217 3.31 -7.79 24.99
C ARG A 217 3.66 -9.19 25.51
N LYS A 218 3.90 -10.15 24.61
CA LYS A 218 4.29 -11.53 24.98
C LYS A 218 5.66 -11.57 25.66
N GLU A 219 6.62 -10.77 25.22
CA GLU A 219 7.93 -10.69 25.90
C GLU A 219 7.82 -10.06 27.28
N LEU A 220 7.12 -8.93 27.40
CA LEU A 220 6.88 -8.29 28.69
C LEU A 220 6.16 -9.24 29.67
N GLU A 221 5.19 -10.01 29.19
CA GLU A 221 4.50 -11.03 29.99
C GLU A 221 5.43 -12.17 30.41
N LYS A 222 6.30 -12.65 29.53
CA LYS A 222 7.34 -13.65 29.87
C LYS A 222 8.28 -13.13 30.94
N ILE A 223 8.77 -11.90 30.80
CA ILE A 223 9.65 -11.25 31.77
C ILE A 223 8.94 -11.10 33.12
N ALA A 224 7.69 -10.65 33.12
CA ALA A 224 6.89 -10.52 34.34
C ALA A 224 6.67 -11.88 35.03
N ASN A 225 6.31 -12.92 34.28
CA ASN A 225 6.12 -14.28 34.80
C ASN A 225 7.43 -14.87 35.35
N GLN A 226 8.57 -14.65 34.68
CA GLN A 226 9.87 -15.08 35.18
C GLN A 226 10.25 -14.35 36.47
N LYS A 227 10.03 -13.03 36.56
CA LYS A 227 10.25 -12.27 37.79
C LYS A 227 9.37 -12.79 38.93
N GLN A 228 8.08 -13.01 38.67
CA GLN A 228 7.14 -13.54 39.67
C GLN A 228 7.53 -14.95 40.16
N LYS A 229 7.96 -15.83 39.25
CA LYS A 229 8.42 -17.18 39.61
C LYS A 229 9.67 -17.13 40.49
N LYS A 230 10.66 -16.31 40.11
CA LYS A 230 11.89 -16.12 40.91
C LYS A 230 11.59 -15.54 42.29
N GLU A 231 10.66 -14.59 42.38
CA GLU A 231 10.21 -14.00 43.65
C GLU A 231 9.50 -15.03 44.55
N LEU A 232 8.63 -15.88 43.98
CA LEU A 232 8.02 -16.99 44.70
C LEU A 232 9.06 -18.00 45.22
N GLU A 233 10.03 -18.36 44.39
CA GLU A 233 11.13 -19.26 44.77
C GLU A 233 11.96 -18.66 45.91
N LYS A 234 12.28 -17.37 45.84
CA LYS A 234 12.95 -16.61 46.90
C LYS A 234 12.17 -16.64 48.22
N GLN A 235 10.86 -16.37 48.18
CA GLN A 235 10.02 -16.42 49.39
C GLN A 235 9.93 -17.82 50.01
N ILE A 236 9.95 -18.88 49.19
CA ILE A 236 10.00 -20.26 49.68
C ILE A 236 11.33 -20.52 50.39
N ILE A 237 12.45 -20.11 49.80
CA ILE A 237 13.79 -20.24 50.40
C ILE A 237 13.87 -19.47 51.72
N GLU A 238 13.35 -18.25 51.79
CA GLU A 238 13.31 -17.45 53.03
C GLU A 238 12.47 -18.13 54.12
N LYS A 239 11.31 -18.70 53.77
CA LYS A 239 10.49 -19.48 54.71
C LYS A 239 11.21 -20.74 55.20
N ASP A 240 11.92 -21.44 54.32
CA ASP A 240 12.72 -22.61 54.68
C ASP A 240 13.85 -22.24 55.64
N ILE A 241 14.61 -21.18 55.33
CA ILE A 241 15.66 -20.64 56.21
C ILE A 241 15.08 -20.33 57.59
N HIS A 242 13.92 -19.65 57.64
CA HIS A 242 13.28 -19.33 58.91
C HIS A 242 12.91 -20.59 59.70
N LYS A 243 12.28 -21.59 59.06
CA LYS A 243 11.94 -22.88 59.71
C LYS A 243 13.17 -23.61 60.24
N ILE A 244 14.23 -23.72 59.43
CA ILE A 244 15.48 -24.38 59.83
C ILE A 244 16.13 -23.63 60.99
N SER A 245 16.15 -22.28 60.94
CA SER A 245 16.70 -21.46 62.02
C SER A 245 15.97 -21.68 63.36
N LEU A 246 14.64 -21.79 63.35
CA LEU A 246 13.83 -22.10 64.52
C LEU A 246 14.05 -23.52 65.03
N LYS A 247 14.28 -24.49 64.12
CA LYS A 247 14.59 -25.87 64.49
C LYS A 247 15.97 -25.95 65.17
N ILE A 248 16.97 -25.26 64.60
CA ILE A 248 18.31 -25.16 65.19
C ILE A 248 18.24 -24.49 66.57
N SER A 249 17.47 -23.41 66.74
CA SER A 249 17.37 -22.73 68.03
C SER A 249 16.78 -23.65 69.11
N LYS A 250 15.71 -24.39 68.80
CA LYS A 250 15.11 -25.37 69.72
C LYS A 250 16.08 -26.48 70.09
N LEU A 251 16.77 -27.07 69.11
CA LEU A 251 17.75 -28.12 69.36
C LEU A 251 18.95 -27.61 70.19
N LYS A 252 19.41 -26.39 69.95
CA LYS A 252 20.45 -25.75 70.76
C LYS A 252 20.01 -25.46 72.19
N GLU A 253 18.77 -25.02 72.40
CA GLU A 253 18.21 -24.84 73.74
C GLU A 253 18.13 -26.16 74.51
N GLU A 254 17.70 -27.23 73.83
CA GLU A 254 17.60 -28.57 74.39
C GLU A 254 18.98 -29.16 74.70
N GLU A 255 19.94 -29.05 73.77
CA GLU A 255 21.34 -29.44 73.99
C GLU A 255 22.00 -28.65 75.12
N ALA A 256 21.74 -27.33 75.23
CA ALA A 256 22.23 -26.50 76.32
C ALA A 256 21.58 -26.83 77.68
N ARG A 257 20.34 -27.32 77.70
CA ARG A 257 19.70 -27.83 78.92
C ARG A 257 20.33 -29.15 79.37
N LEU A 258 20.53 -30.07 78.44
CA LEU A 258 21.09 -31.40 78.72
C LEU A 258 22.60 -31.31 79.06
N SER A 259 23.37 -30.44 78.40
CA SER A 259 24.81 -30.29 78.64
C SER A 259 25.17 -29.66 79.99
N LYS A 260 24.22 -28.99 80.66
CA LYS A 260 24.38 -28.57 82.07
C LYS A 260 24.46 -29.74 83.03
N ILE A 261 23.93 -30.91 82.66
CA ILE A 261 24.09 -32.16 83.39
C ILE A 261 25.51 -32.67 83.10
N LYS A 262 26.49 -32.21 83.89
CA LYS A 262 27.89 -32.63 83.75
C LYS A 262 28.01 -34.13 84.08
N VAL A 263 27.93 -34.98 83.05
CA VAL A 263 28.45 -36.35 83.13
C VAL A 263 29.96 -36.24 83.03
N SER A 264 30.64 -36.15 84.18
CA SER A 264 32.10 -36.21 84.18
C SER A 264 32.54 -37.67 84.10
N GLU A 265 33.56 -37.94 83.28
CA GLU A 265 34.15 -39.27 83.14
C GLU A 265 34.64 -39.83 84.50
N SER A 266 35.03 -38.93 85.42
CA SER A 266 35.33 -39.25 86.82
C SER A 266 34.14 -39.82 87.60
N ILE A 267 32.91 -39.33 87.39
CA ILE A 267 31.70 -39.83 88.06
C ILE A 267 31.33 -41.22 87.50
N LEU A 268 31.41 -41.40 86.19
CA LEU A 268 31.17 -42.71 85.55
C LEU A 268 32.16 -43.77 86.05
N ASN A 269 33.44 -43.42 86.12
CA ASN A 269 34.49 -44.32 86.60
C ASN A 269 34.35 -44.61 88.10
N ALA A 270 33.93 -43.64 88.91
CA ALA A 270 33.63 -43.84 90.33
C ALA A 270 32.49 -44.84 90.54
N ILE A 271 31.36 -44.67 89.83
CA ILE A 271 30.21 -45.58 89.94
C ILE A 271 30.57 -46.99 89.47
N LYS A 272 31.33 -47.14 88.38
CA LYS A 272 31.85 -48.44 87.92
C LYS A 272 32.75 -49.12 88.96
N ASN A 273 33.65 -48.37 89.58
CA ASN A 273 34.53 -48.87 90.63
C ASN A 273 33.74 -49.30 91.87
N ASP A 274 32.72 -48.55 92.29
CA ASP A 274 31.87 -48.89 93.43
C ASP A 274 31.05 -50.17 93.18
N ILE A 275 30.50 -50.34 91.97
CA ILE A 275 29.84 -51.59 91.55
C ILE A 275 30.84 -52.76 91.62
N GLY A 276 32.08 -52.57 91.15
CA GLY A 276 33.15 -53.56 91.24
C GLY A 276 33.46 -53.98 92.67
N LYS A 277 33.70 -53.01 93.56
CA LYS A 277 33.96 -53.25 95.00
C LYS A 277 32.81 -53.97 95.70
N THR A 278 31.57 -53.58 95.40
CA THR A 278 30.38 -54.20 95.99
C THR A 278 30.24 -55.66 95.56
N ARG A 279 30.56 -55.97 94.29
CA ARG A 279 30.57 -57.34 93.76
C ARG A 279 31.65 -58.20 94.41
N GLU A 280 32.85 -57.66 94.61
CA GLU A 280 33.92 -58.34 95.34
C GLU A 280 33.53 -58.64 96.79
N ALA A 281 32.90 -57.69 97.49
CA ALA A 281 32.40 -57.89 98.85
C ALA A 281 31.33 -59.00 98.92
N GLN A 282 30.40 -59.04 97.96
CA GLN A 282 29.41 -60.13 97.86
C GLN A 282 30.07 -61.50 97.65
N MET A 283 31.11 -61.60 96.80
CA MET A 283 31.84 -62.85 96.59
C MET A 283 32.52 -63.34 97.88
N ARG A 284 33.11 -62.43 98.66
CA ARG A 284 33.72 -62.77 99.96
C ARG A 284 32.69 -63.25 100.97
N ILE A 285 31.58 -62.52 101.13
CA ILE A 285 30.48 -62.90 102.03
C ILE A 285 29.88 -64.26 101.63
N ALA A 286 29.74 -64.53 100.32
CA ALA A 286 29.26 -65.81 99.82
C ALA A 286 30.23 -66.97 100.12
N ALA A 287 31.54 -66.74 100.03
CA ALA A 287 32.55 -67.71 100.42
C ALA A 287 32.51 -68.01 101.93
N ASP A 288 32.38 -66.98 102.78
CA ASP A 288 32.27 -67.12 104.23
C ASP A 288 31.00 -67.88 104.64
N LEU A 289 29.86 -67.57 104.00
CA LEU A 289 28.61 -68.33 104.18
C LEU A 289 28.78 -69.80 103.79
N GLY A 290 29.53 -70.09 102.73
CA GLY A 290 29.89 -71.44 102.32
C GLY A 290 30.74 -72.17 103.37
N ALA A 291 31.74 -71.49 103.94
CA ALA A 291 32.58 -72.04 105.00
C ALA A 291 31.79 -72.35 106.27
N ILE A 292 30.96 -71.41 106.74
CA ILE A 292 30.08 -71.61 107.92
C ILE A 292 29.13 -72.78 107.69
N LYS A 293 28.54 -72.90 106.49
CA LYS A 293 27.64 -74.02 106.16
C LYS A 293 28.35 -75.37 106.28
N ASN A 294 29.59 -75.47 105.80
CA ASN A 294 30.39 -76.68 105.92
C ASN A 294 30.78 -76.98 107.37
N GLU A 295 31.24 -75.98 108.14
CA GLU A 295 31.56 -76.13 109.56
C GLU A 295 30.35 -76.62 110.38
N LYS A 296 29.17 -76.02 110.17
CA LYS A 296 27.93 -76.46 110.81
C LYS A 296 27.61 -77.92 110.50
N LYS A 297 27.82 -78.36 109.25
CA LYS A 297 27.62 -79.75 108.85
C LYS A 297 28.55 -80.69 109.61
N THR A 298 29.85 -80.37 109.68
CA THR A 298 30.85 -81.17 110.41
C THR A 298 30.58 -81.23 111.92
N ILE A 299 30.14 -80.11 112.53
CA ILE A 299 29.75 -80.09 113.95
C ILE A 299 28.52 -80.96 114.19
N SER A 300 27.53 -80.91 113.31
CA SER A 300 26.32 -81.75 113.40
C SER A 300 26.67 -83.25 113.31
N GLU A 301 27.53 -83.64 112.37
CA GLU A 301 28.00 -85.02 112.22
C GLU A 301 28.76 -85.53 113.45
N LYS A 302 29.51 -84.65 114.13
CA LYS A 302 30.20 -84.95 115.40
C LYS A 302 29.23 -85.13 116.57
N ILE A 303 28.17 -84.32 116.63
CA ILE A 303 27.12 -84.50 117.65
C ILE A 303 26.39 -85.83 117.42
N ASP A 304 26.04 -86.15 116.18
CA ASP A 304 25.33 -87.39 115.83
C ASP A 304 26.16 -88.66 116.13
N THR A 305 27.48 -88.58 116.01
CA THR A 305 28.38 -89.68 116.40
C THR A 305 28.47 -89.82 117.92
N LEU A 306 28.59 -88.71 118.66
CA LEU A 306 28.60 -88.73 120.13
C LEU A 306 27.29 -89.25 120.76
N LEU A 307 26.14 -89.03 120.10
CA LEU A 307 24.84 -89.53 120.55
C LEU A 307 24.66 -91.05 120.38
N LYS A 308 25.50 -91.71 119.58
CA LYS A 308 25.38 -93.15 119.26
C LYS A 308 26.23 -94.06 120.16
N PHE A 309 26.97 -93.53 121.12
CA PHE A 309 27.75 -94.37 122.04
C PHE A 309 26.82 -95.16 122.98
N GLY A 310 26.92 -96.50 122.93
CA GLY A 310 26.21 -97.42 123.82
C GLY A 310 26.87 -97.56 125.20
N PRO A 311 26.37 -98.42 126.10
CA PRO A 311 26.86 -98.54 127.48
C PRO A 311 28.31 -99.06 127.60
N VAL A 312 28.93 -99.48 126.49
CA VAL A 312 30.27 -100.08 126.43
C VAL A 312 31.05 -99.47 125.27
N CYS A 313 32.34 -99.19 125.47
CA CYS A 313 33.21 -98.63 124.44
C CYS A 313 33.49 -99.65 123.32
N ALA A 314 33.18 -99.29 122.08
CA ALA A 314 33.27 -100.18 120.92
C ALA A 314 34.70 -100.61 120.55
N GLU A 315 35.74 -99.90 121.00
CA GLU A 315 37.13 -100.17 120.62
C GLU A 315 37.88 -101.02 121.67
N CYS A 316 37.64 -100.78 122.96
CA CYS A 316 38.36 -101.43 124.05
C CYS A 316 37.47 -102.27 125.00
N ASN A 317 36.17 -102.40 124.67
CA ASN A 317 35.17 -103.19 125.42
C ASN A 317 35.04 -102.87 126.92
N ARG A 318 35.56 -101.71 127.37
CA ARG A 318 35.36 -101.23 128.73
C ARG A 318 33.96 -100.62 128.87
N PRO A 319 33.18 -100.98 129.91
CA PRO A 319 31.91 -100.31 130.21
C PRO A 319 32.16 -98.85 130.60
N PHE A 320 31.36 -97.94 130.06
CA PHE A 320 31.47 -96.52 130.39
C PHE A 320 31.03 -96.28 131.83
N THR A 321 31.85 -95.56 132.58
CA THR A 321 31.54 -95.16 133.95
C THR A 321 30.66 -93.89 133.96
N ASP A 322 30.01 -93.60 135.08
CA ASP A 322 29.15 -92.40 135.21
C ASP A 322 29.88 -91.08 134.87
N LYS A 323 31.20 -91.02 135.10
CA LYS A 323 32.03 -89.88 134.70
C LYS A 323 32.12 -89.72 133.17
N ASP A 324 32.27 -90.83 132.44
CA ASP A 324 32.39 -90.81 130.98
C ASP A 324 31.09 -90.33 130.32
N GLN A 325 29.93 -90.72 130.86
CA GLN A 325 28.63 -90.25 130.38
C GLN A 325 28.40 -88.75 130.63
N ILE A 326 28.95 -88.21 131.71
CA ILE A 326 28.88 -86.76 132.02
C ILE A 326 29.77 -85.98 131.03
N GLU A 327 30.97 -86.46 130.71
CA GLU A 327 31.86 -85.82 129.73
C GLU A 327 31.30 -85.83 128.31
N ILE A 328 30.63 -86.92 127.89
CA ILE A 328 29.96 -86.98 126.59
C ILE A 328 28.82 -85.95 126.52
N LYS A 329 28.00 -85.84 127.58
CA LYS A 329 26.93 -84.82 127.66
C LYS A 329 27.49 -83.39 127.66
N HIS A 330 28.60 -83.15 128.35
CA HIS A 330 29.27 -81.85 128.35
C HIS A 330 29.79 -81.49 126.95
N SER A 331 30.44 -82.43 126.27
CA SER A 331 30.96 -82.26 124.91
C SER A 331 29.85 -82.01 123.89
N ILE A 332 28.71 -82.70 124.00
CA ILE A 332 27.53 -82.44 123.16
C ILE A 332 27.02 -81.02 123.38
N LYS A 333 26.91 -80.56 124.64
CA LYS A 333 26.44 -79.21 124.96
C LYS A 333 27.38 -78.13 124.42
N GLU A 334 28.68 -78.29 124.56
CA GLU A 334 29.67 -77.36 123.98
C GLU A 334 29.60 -77.29 122.45
N LEU A 335 29.37 -78.43 121.78
CA LEU A 335 29.21 -78.48 120.33
C LEU A 335 27.89 -77.83 119.89
N GLN A 336 26.82 -77.99 120.66
CA GLN A 336 25.53 -77.32 120.42
C GLN A 336 25.65 -75.80 120.56
N ASP A 337 26.34 -75.29 121.59
CA ASP A 337 26.60 -73.86 121.77
C ASP A 337 27.44 -73.26 120.63
N LYS A 338 28.44 -74.01 120.13
CA LYS A 338 29.21 -73.61 118.93
C LYS A 338 28.33 -73.54 117.68
N LEU A 339 27.38 -74.47 117.53
CA LEU A 339 26.47 -74.50 116.38
C LEU A 339 25.49 -73.31 116.40
N LEU A 340 25.07 -72.88 117.59
CA LEU A 340 24.21 -71.72 117.80
C LEU A 340 24.93 -70.41 117.43
N LYS A 341 26.16 -70.22 117.91
CA LYS A 341 27.01 -69.07 117.53
C LYS A 341 27.24 -68.98 116.02
N LYS A 342 27.43 -70.12 115.36
CA LYS A 342 27.60 -70.18 113.90
C LYS A 342 26.32 -69.83 113.12
N GLU A 343 25.12 -70.09 113.67
CA GLU A 343 23.88 -69.65 113.03
C GLU A 343 23.67 -68.13 113.17
N GLU A 344 24.04 -67.53 114.30
CA GLU A 344 24.03 -66.08 114.47
C GLU A 344 25.01 -65.37 113.50
N GLU A 345 26.20 -65.94 113.28
CA GLU A 345 27.17 -65.44 112.27
C GLU A 345 26.59 -65.49 110.86
N LYS A 346 25.91 -66.60 110.51
CA LYS A 346 25.26 -66.79 109.20
C LYS A 346 24.14 -65.78 108.96
N GLU A 347 23.28 -65.50 109.95
CA GLU A 347 22.23 -64.49 109.81
C GLU A 347 22.80 -63.08 109.59
N LYS A 348 23.87 -62.72 110.27
CA LYS A 348 24.55 -61.42 110.08
C LYS A 348 25.10 -61.28 108.65
N LEU A 349 25.76 -62.32 108.14
CA LEU A 349 26.29 -62.33 106.77
C LEU A 349 25.18 -62.29 105.71
N ASN A 350 24.05 -62.98 105.92
CA ASN A 350 22.88 -62.91 105.03
C ASN A 350 22.25 -61.50 104.97
N LYS A 351 22.25 -60.76 106.08
CA LYS A 351 21.80 -59.34 106.06
C LYS A 351 22.76 -58.47 105.26
N LEU A 352 24.08 -58.68 105.41
CA LEU A 352 25.10 -57.92 104.69
C LEU A 352 25.06 -58.18 103.18
N ILE A 353 24.85 -59.42 102.73
CA ILE A 353 24.78 -59.74 101.28
C ILE A 353 23.56 -59.10 100.61
N ALA A 354 22.40 -59.09 101.28
CA ALA A 354 21.19 -58.43 100.78
C ALA A 354 21.38 -56.92 100.65
N LEU A 355 22.04 -56.29 101.63
CA LEU A 355 22.32 -54.86 101.63
C LEU A 355 23.32 -54.48 100.50
N ALA A 356 24.33 -55.32 100.27
CA ALA A 356 25.24 -55.16 99.14
C ALA A 356 24.55 -55.32 97.77
N GLN A 357 23.56 -56.22 97.64
CA GLN A 357 22.79 -56.39 96.41
C GLN A 357 21.92 -55.17 96.08
N ASP A 358 21.26 -54.58 97.08
CA ASP A 358 20.44 -53.38 96.89
C ASP A 358 21.28 -52.17 96.45
N ILE A 359 22.45 -51.97 97.08
CA ILE A 359 23.40 -50.91 96.70
C ILE A 359 23.85 -51.07 95.25
N GLN A 360 24.20 -52.29 94.84
CA GLN A 360 24.64 -52.58 93.47
C GLN A 360 23.53 -52.29 92.44
N GLN A 361 22.29 -52.69 92.70
CA GLN A 361 21.18 -52.44 91.79
C GLN A 361 20.88 -50.94 91.63
N LYS A 362 20.94 -50.16 92.72
CA LYS A 362 20.76 -48.71 92.68
C LYS A 362 21.85 -48.04 91.84
N LYS A 363 23.11 -48.40 92.07
CA LYS A 363 24.26 -47.89 91.30
C LYS A 363 24.19 -48.26 89.81
N GLN A 364 23.70 -49.45 89.48
CA GLN A 364 23.52 -49.87 88.10
C GLN A 364 22.42 -49.08 87.37
N LYS A 365 21.33 -48.71 88.08
CA LYS A 365 20.28 -47.83 87.53
C LYS A 365 20.81 -46.42 87.27
N GLU A 366 21.58 -45.86 88.21
CA GLU A 366 22.25 -44.55 88.04
C GLU A 366 23.16 -44.54 86.80
N LEU A 367 23.94 -45.62 86.58
CA LEU A 367 24.84 -45.74 85.44
C LEU A 367 24.11 -45.75 84.08
N ASN A 368 22.97 -46.42 84.00
CA ASN A 368 22.19 -46.49 82.75
C ASN A 368 21.56 -45.14 82.41
N GLN A 369 20.99 -44.43 83.39
CA GLN A 369 20.42 -43.10 83.21
C GLN A 369 21.46 -42.08 82.68
N LEU A 370 22.71 -42.17 83.15
CA LEU A 370 23.80 -41.31 82.67
C LEU A 370 24.17 -41.61 81.21
N ARG A 371 24.16 -42.89 80.78
CA ARG A 371 24.44 -43.25 79.38
C ARG A 371 23.36 -42.80 78.42
N ASP A 372 22.09 -42.89 78.83
CA ASP A 372 20.97 -42.43 78.00
C ASP A 372 21.07 -40.92 77.74
N LEU A 373 21.42 -40.14 78.78
CA LEU A 373 21.69 -38.70 78.66
C LEU A 373 22.88 -38.38 77.74
N GLU A 374 23.98 -39.12 77.82
CA GLU A 374 25.14 -38.93 76.92
C GLU A 374 24.76 -39.20 75.45
N TRP A 375 23.96 -40.23 75.21
CA TRP A 375 23.47 -40.56 73.87
C TRP A 375 22.57 -39.45 73.31
N GLU A 376 21.64 -38.93 74.11
CA GLU A 376 20.75 -37.82 73.72
C GLU A 376 21.56 -36.55 73.38
N ILE A 377 22.56 -36.20 74.19
CA ILE A 377 23.45 -35.04 73.92
C ILE A 377 24.20 -35.23 72.59
N SER A 378 24.77 -36.41 72.35
CA SER A 378 25.50 -36.70 71.11
C SER A 378 24.60 -36.66 69.87
N ASN A 379 23.38 -37.17 69.99
CA ASN A 379 22.39 -37.15 68.92
C ASN A 379 21.95 -35.72 68.58
N ASN A 380 21.67 -34.90 69.60
CA ASN A 380 21.31 -33.49 69.41
C ASN A 380 22.44 -32.68 68.76
N LYS A 381 23.70 -32.90 69.15
CA LYS A 381 24.86 -32.26 68.49
C LYS A 381 24.97 -32.61 67.02
N SER A 382 24.74 -33.89 66.68
CA SER A 382 24.78 -34.36 65.29
C SER A 382 23.63 -33.76 64.46
N ALA A 383 22.43 -33.68 65.03
CA ALA A 383 21.27 -33.04 64.40
C ALA A 383 21.48 -31.53 64.17
N ILE A 384 22.03 -30.80 65.16
CA ILE A 384 22.36 -29.37 65.03
C ILE A 384 23.33 -29.14 63.86
N LYS A 385 24.37 -29.97 63.75
CA LYS A 385 25.36 -29.85 62.67
C LYS A 385 24.72 -30.04 61.29
N ALA A 386 23.94 -31.10 61.11
CA ALA A 386 23.26 -31.39 59.85
C ALA A 386 22.31 -30.26 59.41
N GLU A 387 21.52 -29.72 60.35
CA GLU A 387 20.61 -28.60 60.08
C GLU A 387 21.38 -27.30 59.78
N THR A 388 22.52 -27.06 60.45
CA THR A 388 23.37 -25.87 60.20
C THR A 388 23.99 -25.90 58.82
N ASP A 389 24.45 -27.06 58.35
CA ASP A 389 24.99 -27.21 56.99
C ASP A 389 23.90 -27.01 55.93
N THR A 390 22.68 -27.50 56.21
CA THR A 390 21.50 -27.28 55.35
C THR A 390 21.12 -25.79 55.29
N LEU A 391 21.20 -25.08 56.42
CA LEU A 391 20.93 -23.63 56.49
C LEU A 391 21.91 -22.83 55.63
N LYS A 392 23.23 -23.11 55.72
CA LYS A 392 24.25 -22.44 54.90
C LYS A 392 24.00 -22.62 53.40
N LEU A 393 23.65 -23.84 52.98
CA LEU A 393 23.37 -24.12 51.58
C LEU A 393 22.17 -23.30 51.07
N LYS A 394 21.12 -23.14 51.89
CA LYS A 394 19.95 -22.31 51.57
C LYS A 394 20.26 -20.80 51.57
N GLU A 395 21.10 -20.33 52.48
CA GLU A 395 21.56 -18.93 52.52
C GLU A 395 22.41 -18.56 51.29
N ASP A 396 23.28 -19.47 50.84
CA ASP A 396 24.08 -19.24 49.64
C ASP A 396 23.23 -19.28 48.36
N LEU A 397 22.23 -20.16 48.30
CA LEU A 397 21.19 -20.11 47.27
C LEU A 397 20.49 -18.73 47.26
N LEU A 398 20.10 -18.20 48.42
CA LEU A 398 19.44 -16.89 48.51
C LEU A 398 20.32 -15.74 47.99
N LYS A 399 21.63 -15.77 48.27
CA LYS A 399 22.59 -14.77 47.76
C LYS A 399 22.69 -14.79 46.23
N GLN A 400 22.65 -15.96 45.62
CA GLN A 400 22.69 -16.08 44.15
C GLN A 400 21.47 -15.41 43.49
N TYR A 401 20.29 -15.50 44.10
CA TYR A 401 19.08 -14.81 43.60
C TYR A 401 19.18 -13.28 43.70
N GLN A 402 19.86 -12.74 44.72
CA GLN A 402 20.00 -11.29 44.90
C GLN A 402 20.97 -10.64 43.89
N VAL A 403 21.96 -11.37 43.39
CA VAL A 403 22.93 -10.86 42.40
C VAL A 403 22.29 -10.74 41.01
N HIS A 404 21.48 -11.72 40.61
CA HIS A 404 20.81 -11.73 39.31
C HIS A 404 19.74 -10.63 39.13
N GLU A 405 19.25 -10.01 40.20
CA GLU A 405 18.23 -8.97 40.15
C GLU A 405 18.76 -7.64 39.58
N LYS A 406 20.08 -7.41 39.63
CA LYS A 406 20.72 -6.16 39.18
C LYS A 406 21.11 -6.12 37.71
N GLU A 407 21.09 -7.25 37.00
CA GLU A 407 21.61 -7.36 35.62
C GLU A 407 20.53 -7.34 34.53
N SER A 408 19.24 -7.36 34.88
CA SER A 408 18.15 -7.47 33.89
C SER A 408 17.43 -6.14 33.60
N GLU A 409 18.13 -5.17 33.02
CA GLU A 409 17.51 -4.07 32.28
C GLU A 409 17.66 -4.33 30.77
N GLU A 410 16.87 -5.28 30.27
CA GLU A 410 16.77 -5.51 28.82
C GLU A 410 16.06 -4.32 28.15
N LYS A 411 16.72 -3.71 27.16
CA LYS A 411 16.12 -2.68 26.31
C LYS A 411 15.01 -3.27 25.46
N ASP A 412 13.85 -2.62 25.45
CA ASP A 412 12.68 -3.01 24.66
C ASP A 412 12.89 -2.69 23.16
N ILE A 413 13.40 -3.68 22.42
CA ILE A 413 13.72 -3.58 20.98
C ILE A 413 12.47 -3.30 20.13
N PHE A 414 11.29 -3.72 20.59
CA PHE A 414 10.04 -3.55 19.84
C PHE A 414 9.52 -2.12 19.88
N LYS A 415 9.83 -1.37 20.94
CA LYS A 415 9.43 0.04 21.05
C LYS A 415 9.98 0.89 19.90
N ASP A 416 11.27 0.75 19.59
CA ASP A 416 11.91 1.50 18.50
C ASP A 416 11.34 1.12 17.12
N LEU A 417 10.98 -0.15 16.93
CA LEU A 417 10.37 -0.63 15.69
C LEU A 417 8.96 -0.07 15.49
N ILE A 418 8.17 -0.03 16.56
CA ILE A 418 6.82 0.56 16.56
C ILE A 418 6.90 2.05 16.24
N GLU A 419 7.77 2.81 16.92
CA GLU A 419 7.92 4.26 16.67
C GLU A 419 8.35 4.57 15.23
N LYS A 420 9.21 3.73 14.63
CA LYS A 420 9.60 3.87 13.21
C LYS A 420 8.41 3.62 12.28
N ALA A 421 7.66 2.55 12.51
CA ALA A 421 6.49 2.20 11.71
C ALA A 421 5.39 3.26 11.81
N GLU A 422 5.15 3.84 13.00
CA GLU A 422 4.20 4.94 13.19
C GLU A 422 4.62 6.22 12.43
N LYS A 423 5.92 6.55 12.42
CA LYS A 423 6.43 7.68 11.64
C LYS A 423 6.27 7.47 10.13
N GLU A 424 6.49 6.25 9.64
CA GLU A 424 6.26 5.93 8.23
C GLU A 424 4.76 5.99 7.87
N LYS A 425 3.89 5.47 8.75
CA LYS A 425 2.44 5.58 8.61
C LYS A 425 1.99 7.03 8.47
N ALA A 426 2.45 7.92 9.36
CA ALA A 426 2.05 9.32 9.35
C ALA A 426 2.40 10.03 8.02
N LYS A 427 3.59 9.76 7.46
CA LYS A 427 4.00 10.27 6.14
C LYS A 427 3.08 9.79 5.02
N LYS A 428 2.67 8.52 5.09
CA LYS A 428 1.81 7.89 4.08
C LYS A 428 0.36 8.40 4.17
N GLU A 429 -0.15 8.63 5.37
CA GLU A 429 -1.45 9.26 5.60
C GLU A 429 -1.49 10.73 5.12
N GLU A 430 -0.38 11.46 5.26
CA GLU A 430 -0.24 12.81 4.69
C GLU A 430 -0.29 12.79 3.16
N ALA A 431 0.43 11.86 2.52
CA ALA A 431 0.36 11.68 1.06
C ALA A 431 -1.06 11.33 0.59
N ILE A 432 -1.78 10.45 1.30
CA ILE A 432 -3.19 10.14 1.02
C ILE A 432 -4.07 11.39 1.08
N LYS A 433 -3.84 12.27 2.06
CA LYS A 433 -4.58 13.53 2.19
C LYS A 433 -4.35 14.45 1.00
N ASP A 434 -3.11 14.57 0.53
CA ASP A 434 -2.75 15.38 -0.64
C ASP A 434 -3.33 14.83 -1.95
N ILE A 435 -3.31 13.50 -2.11
CA ILE A 435 -3.94 12.83 -3.25
C ILE A 435 -5.46 13.08 -3.24
N ASN A 436 -6.12 12.95 -2.09
CA ASN A 436 -7.56 13.23 -1.97
C ASN A 436 -7.90 14.70 -2.27
N ALA A 437 -7.08 15.64 -1.81
CA ALA A 437 -7.25 17.06 -2.13
C ALA A 437 -7.11 17.32 -3.65
N SER A 438 -6.18 16.62 -4.31
CA SER A 438 -5.99 16.69 -5.77
C SER A 438 -7.15 16.06 -6.53
N LEU A 439 -7.64 14.90 -6.07
CA LEU A 439 -8.84 14.25 -6.62
C LEU A 439 -10.07 15.16 -6.54
N ALA A 440 -10.28 15.86 -5.43
CA ALA A 440 -11.39 16.80 -5.30
C ALA A 440 -11.32 17.92 -6.36
N LYS A 441 -10.11 18.45 -6.63
CA LYS A 441 -9.90 19.46 -7.69
C LYS A 441 -10.20 18.88 -9.07
N PHE A 442 -9.72 17.66 -9.36
CA PHE A 442 -9.98 17.01 -10.63
C PHE A 442 -11.46 16.67 -10.83
N GLU A 443 -12.18 16.29 -9.78
CA GLU A 443 -13.62 16.03 -9.85
C GLU A 443 -14.42 17.30 -10.17
N ILE A 444 -14.05 18.44 -9.56
CA ILE A 444 -14.62 19.75 -9.92
C ILE A 444 -14.31 20.08 -11.40
N ALA A 445 -13.05 19.91 -11.83
CA ALA A 445 -12.67 20.15 -13.22
C ALA A 445 -13.43 19.24 -14.19
N ARG A 446 -13.63 17.96 -13.83
CA ARG A 446 -14.42 17.00 -14.60
C ARG A 446 -15.86 17.46 -14.76
N PHE A 447 -16.48 17.94 -13.69
CA PHE A 447 -17.84 18.48 -13.74
C PHE A 447 -17.91 19.73 -14.64
N ILE A 448 -16.99 20.68 -14.48
CA ILE A 448 -16.93 21.90 -15.30
C ILE A 448 -16.82 21.55 -16.78
N LEU A 449 -15.97 20.61 -17.15
CA LEU A 449 -15.70 20.20 -18.54
C LEU A 449 -16.72 19.19 -19.11
N SER A 450 -17.67 18.73 -18.29
CA SER A 450 -18.71 17.78 -18.71
C SER A 450 -19.71 18.39 -19.70
N GLU A 451 -20.55 17.56 -20.32
CA GLU A 451 -21.57 18.02 -21.27
C GLU A 451 -22.64 18.91 -20.61
N GLU A 452 -22.90 18.73 -19.32
CA GLU A 452 -23.85 19.53 -18.54
C GLU A 452 -23.20 20.79 -17.92
N GLY A 453 -21.87 20.87 -17.95
CA GLY A 453 -21.09 21.94 -17.32
C GLY A 453 -20.92 23.19 -18.18
N ILE A 454 -19.75 23.84 -18.08
CA ILE A 454 -19.44 25.06 -18.82
C ILE A 454 -19.43 24.83 -20.34
N ARG A 455 -19.23 23.58 -20.78
CA ARG A 455 -19.29 23.22 -22.20
C ARG A 455 -20.66 23.54 -22.81
N ALA A 456 -21.76 23.17 -22.16
CA ALA A 456 -23.11 23.52 -22.63
C ALA A 456 -23.31 25.03 -22.67
N TYR A 457 -22.84 25.75 -21.65
CA TYR A 457 -22.95 27.21 -21.61
C TYR A 457 -22.16 27.90 -22.73
N ILE A 458 -20.92 27.46 -22.98
CA ILE A 458 -20.07 27.96 -24.07
C ILE A 458 -20.72 27.65 -25.43
N ILE A 459 -21.18 26.41 -25.63
CA ILE A 459 -21.90 26.00 -26.86
C ILE A 459 -23.10 26.91 -27.08
N LYS A 460 -23.93 27.13 -26.07
CA LYS A 460 -25.10 28.00 -26.17
C LYS A 460 -24.73 29.42 -26.60
N LYS A 461 -23.74 30.04 -25.97
CA LYS A 461 -23.28 31.39 -26.33
C LYS A 461 -22.71 31.48 -27.74
N LEU A 462 -21.99 30.45 -28.16
CA LEU A 462 -21.41 30.37 -29.50
C LEU A 462 -22.50 30.13 -30.56
N LEU A 463 -23.51 29.32 -30.24
CA LEU A 463 -24.69 29.12 -31.07
C LEU A 463 -25.54 30.39 -31.18
N ASP A 464 -25.73 31.15 -30.11
CA ASP A 464 -26.42 32.45 -30.16
C ASP A 464 -25.76 33.38 -31.18
N LEU A 465 -24.41 33.44 -31.17
CA LEU A 465 -23.64 34.24 -32.11
C LEU A 465 -23.77 33.72 -33.55
N LEU A 466 -23.68 32.41 -33.75
CA LEU A 466 -23.86 31.79 -35.07
C LEU A 466 -25.26 32.04 -35.63
N ASN A 467 -26.30 31.77 -34.85
CA ASN A 467 -27.69 32.01 -35.21
C ASN A 467 -27.94 33.49 -35.51
N PHE A 468 -27.32 34.40 -34.77
CA PHE A 468 -27.36 35.84 -35.07
C PHE A 468 -26.74 36.17 -36.43
N ARG A 469 -25.59 35.59 -36.79
CA ARG A 469 -24.95 35.81 -38.10
C ARG A 469 -25.75 35.16 -39.25
N ILE A 470 -26.31 33.97 -39.04
CA ILE A 470 -27.20 33.32 -40.01
C ILE A 470 -28.40 34.23 -40.28
N LYS A 471 -29.06 34.72 -39.21
CA LYS A 471 -30.19 35.65 -39.32
C LYS A 471 -29.80 36.94 -40.06
N TYR A 472 -28.61 37.49 -39.81
CA TYR A 472 -28.11 38.66 -40.51
C TYR A 472 -28.06 38.44 -42.04
N TYR A 473 -27.47 37.33 -42.51
CA TYR A 473 -27.39 37.03 -43.94
C TYR A 473 -28.75 36.68 -44.56
N LEU A 474 -29.59 35.89 -43.87
CA LEU A 474 -30.94 35.60 -44.35
C LEU A 474 -31.79 36.88 -44.49
N THR A 475 -31.63 37.83 -43.58
CA THR A 475 -32.29 39.14 -43.66
C THR A 475 -31.79 39.94 -44.86
N LYS A 476 -30.47 39.97 -45.08
CA LYS A 476 -29.84 40.65 -46.21
C LYS A 476 -30.23 40.05 -47.57
N GLN A 477 -30.54 38.75 -47.58
CA GLN A 477 -31.06 38.04 -48.74
C GLN A 477 -32.58 38.21 -48.95
N ASN A 478 -33.30 38.91 -48.06
CA ASN A 478 -34.76 38.97 -48.03
C ASN A 478 -35.42 37.57 -47.99
N SER A 479 -34.80 36.63 -47.26
CA SER A 479 -35.26 35.25 -47.17
C SER A 479 -36.67 35.14 -46.56
N GLN A 480 -37.43 34.16 -47.03
CA GLN A 480 -38.74 33.79 -46.47
C GLN A 480 -38.64 32.82 -45.29
N TYR A 481 -37.42 32.37 -45.00
CA TYR A 481 -37.14 31.37 -43.99
C TYR A 481 -36.19 31.94 -42.96
N SER A 482 -36.41 31.56 -41.70
CA SER A 482 -35.44 31.71 -40.63
C SER A 482 -34.84 30.36 -40.29
N LEU A 483 -33.54 30.35 -40.01
CA LEU A 483 -32.80 29.17 -39.60
C LEU A 483 -32.10 29.45 -38.28
N SER A 484 -32.20 28.49 -37.36
CA SER A 484 -31.40 28.45 -36.13
C SER A 484 -30.95 27.03 -35.83
N PHE A 485 -29.83 26.88 -35.14
CA PHE A 485 -29.36 25.63 -34.56
C PHE A 485 -29.58 25.63 -33.06
N ASN A 486 -30.12 24.53 -32.53
CA ASN A 486 -30.28 24.33 -31.09
C ASN A 486 -28.99 23.76 -30.44
N GLU A 487 -29.00 23.59 -29.12
CA GLU A 487 -27.85 23.13 -28.31
C GLU A 487 -27.37 21.72 -28.67
N VAL A 488 -28.21 20.93 -29.35
CA VAL A 488 -27.89 19.58 -29.86
C VAL A 488 -27.44 19.62 -31.33
N PHE A 489 -27.27 20.83 -31.89
CA PHE A 489 -26.89 21.12 -33.27
C PHE A 489 -27.91 20.64 -34.31
N GLU A 490 -29.19 20.56 -33.94
CA GLU A 490 -30.27 20.30 -34.89
C GLU A 490 -30.77 21.62 -35.48
N GLU A 491 -31.06 21.60 -36.78
CA GLU A 491 -31.64 22.74 -37.48
C GLU A 491 -33.13 22.91 -37.20
N GLU A 492 -33.52 24.16 -36.99
CA GLU A 492 -34.91 24.60 -36.94
C GLU A 492 -35.11 25.60 -38.08
N ILE A 493 -35.88 25.19 -39.10
CA ILE A 493 -36.23 26.04 -40.24
C ILE A 493 -37.70 26.43 -40.11
N LEU A 494 -37.96 27.72 -39.97
CA LEU A 494 -39.32 28.28 -39.92
C LEU A 494 -39.59 29.10 -41.17
N ASN A 495 -40.78 28.95 -41.75
CA ASN A 495 -41.25 29.84 -42.81
C ASN A 495 -41.76 31.18 -42.24
N LYS A 496 -42.16 32.12 -43.11
CA LYS A 496 -42.74 33.43 -42.72
C LYS A 496 -43.94 33.35 -41.75
N ARG A 497 -44.64 32.20 -41.70
CA ARG A 497 -45.79 31.97 -40.82
C ARG A 497 -45.40 31.34 -39.48
N GLY A 498 -44.11 31.08 -39.24
CA GLY A 498 -43.62 30.41 -38.04
C GLY A 498 -43.83 28.89 -38.03
N ILE A 499 -44.12 28.28 -39.17
CA ILE A 499 -44.32 26.83 -39.27
C ILE A 499 -42.97 26.16 -39.59
N MET A 500 -42.66 25.10 -38.84
CA MET A 500 -41.48 24.26 -39.11
C MET A 500 -41.59 23.57 -40.46
N VAL A 501 -40.53 23.68 -41.25
CA VAL A 501 -40.38 23.01 -42.54
C VAL A 501 -39.09 22.21 -42.56
N SER A 502 -39.06 21.09 -43.29
CA SER A 502 -37.81 20.36 -43.48
C SER A 502 -37.00 21.00 -44.61
N TYR A 503 -35.68 20.91 -44.53
CA TYR A 503 -34.77 21.35 -45.60
C TYR A 503 -35.13 20.73 -46.96
N GLY A 504 -35.59 19.47 -46.97
CA GLY A 504 -36.01 18.78 -48.19
C GLY A 504 -37.31 19.32 -48.82
N ASN A 505 -38.06 20.17 -48.13
CA ASN A 505 -39.26 20.82 -48.68
C ASN A 505 -38.94 22.12 -49.44
N LEU A 506 -37.70 22.60 -49.37
CA LEU A 506 -37.30 23.85 -50.01
C LEU A 506 -37.02 23.64 -51.50
N SER A 507 -37.29 24.65 -52.32
CA SER A 507 -36.86 24.65 -53.72
C SER A 507 -35.33 24.73 -53.82
N GLY A 508 -34.77 24.28 -54.94
CA GLY A 508 -33.31 24.30 -55.13
C GLY A 508 -32.68 25.70 -55.03
N ALA A 509 -33.42 26.77 -55.32
CA ALA A 509 -32.95 28.14 -55.11
C ALA A 509 -32.97 28.53 -53.62
N GLU A 510 -34.05 28.21 -52.91
CA GLU A 510 -34.21 28.50 -51.47
C GLU A 510 -33.19 27.73 -50.62
N SER A 511 -33.03 26.42 -50.88
CA SER A 511 -32.00 25.59 -50.28
C SER A 511 -30.61 26.20 -50.44
N LYS A 512 -30.27 26.64 -51.66
CA LYS A 512 -28.96 27.22 -51.95
C LYS A 512 -28.73 28.57 -51.26
N MET A 513 -29.74 29.43 -51.21
CA MET A 513 -29.65 30.71 -50.49
C MET A 513 -29.45 30.50 -48.98
N LEU A 514 -30.12 29.49 -48.43
CA LEU A 514 -29.98 29.10 -47.03
C LEU A 514 -28.58 28.51 -46.74
N ASP A 515 -28.05 27.65 -47.62
CA ASP A 515 -26.68 27.15 -47.52
C ASP A 515 -25.64 28.29 -47.57
N LEU A 516 -25.83 29.26 -48.49
CA LEU A 516 -24.98 30.44 -48.61
C LEU A 516 -24.97 31.27 -47.32
N ALA A 517 -26.13 31.48 -46.71
CA ALA A 517 -26.24 32.20 -45.44
C ALA A 517 -25.48 31.50 -44.31
N CYS A 518 -25.57 30.17 -44.22
CA CYS A 518 -24.79 29.36 -43.29
C CYS A 518 -23.29 29.51 -43.51
N ILE A 519 -22.82 29.38 -44.75
CA ILE A 519 -21.40 29.41 -45.09
C ILE A 519 -20.78 30.77 -44.77
N TRP A 520 -21.48 31.86 -45.08
CA TRP A 520 -21.03 33.20 -44.71
C TRP A 520 -21.05 33.43 -43.20
N ALA A 521 -22.04 32.89 -42.49
CA ALA A 521 -22.04 32.91 -41.04
C ALA A 521 -20.85 32.13 -40.46
N PHE A 522 -20.55 30.94 -40.97
CA PHE A 522 -19.40 30.14 -40.53
C PHE A 522 -18.08 30.86 -40.79
N ARG A 523 -17.92 31.50 -41.95
CA ARG A 523 -16.77 32.37 -42.26
C ARG A 523 -16.61 33.46 -41.21
N ASP A 524 -17.68 34.15 -40.83
CA ASP A 524 -17.62 35.21 -39.84
C ASP A 524 -17.25 34.68 -38.46
N ILE A 525 -17.84 33.55 -38.04
CA ILE A 525 -17.50 32.90 -36.77
C ILE A 525 -16.02 32.50 -36.74
N LEU A 526 -15.50 31.95 -37.82
CA LEU A 526 -14.10 31.55 -37.95
C LEU A 526 -13.15 32.75 -37.75
N LYS A 527 -13.52 33.92 -38.30
CA LYS A 527 -12.78 35.18 -38.11
C LYS A 527 -12.93 35.73 -36.68
N LEU A 528 -14.14 35.73 -36.13
CA LEU A 528 -14.46 36.31 -34.82
C LEU A 528 -13.81 35.57 -33.65
N GLN A 529 -13.67 34.24 -33.73
CA GLN A 529 -13.01 33.46 -32.68
C GLN A 529 -11.50 33.79 -32.53
N GLY A 530 -10.92 34.62 -33.40
CA GLY A 530 -9.56 35.11 -33.24
C GLY A 530 -8.47 34.05 -33.47
N SER A 531 -8.84 32.87 -33.96
CA SER A 531 -7.94 31.75 -34.22
C SER A 531 -7.15 31.95 -35.52
N VAL A 532 -7.85 32.23 -36.62
CA VAL A 532 -7.25 32.41 -37.94
C VAL A 532 -8.15 33.16 -38.93
N SER A 533 -7.55 33.96 -39.81
CA SER A 533 -8.22 34.56 -40.97
C SER A 533 -7.47 34.20 -42.26
N TYR A 534 -8.22 33.97 -43.34
CA TYR A 534 -7.68 33.64 -44.66
C TYR A 534 -8.04 34.73 -45.66
N ASN A 535 -7.13 35.06 -46.58
CA ASN A 535 -7.41 36.05 -47.64
C ASN A 535 -8.14 35.47 -48.85
N VAL A 536 -8.10 34.16 -49.10
CA VAL A 536 -8.68 33.54 -50.31
C VAL A 536 -10.02 32.85 -50.02
N SER A 537 -10.95 32.91 -50.96
CA SER A 537 -12.16 32.08 -50.97
C SER A 537 -12.53 31.65 -52.40
N PHE A 538 -12.89 30.39 -52.58
CA PHE A 538 -13.27 29.80 -53.86
C PHE A 538 -14.76 29.47 -53.89
N TYR A 539 -15.40 29.78 -55.00
CA TYR A 539 -16.83 29.54 -55.22
C TYR A 539 -17.03 28.91 -56.59
N ASP A 540 -17.36 27.63 -56.61
CA ASP A 540 -17.51 26.82 -57.82
C ASP A 540 -18.99 26.69 -58.21
N GLU A 541 -19.35 27.22 -59.39
CA GLU A 541 -20.68 27.14 -60.02
C GLU A 541 -21.82 27.69 -59.13
N ILE A 542 -21.51 28.72 -58.34
CA ILE A 542 -22.47 29.25 -57.35
C ILE A 542 -23.56 30.10 -58.01
N LEU A 543 -23.21 30.83 -59.08
CA LEU A 543 -24.13 31.68 -59.85
C LEU A 543 -24.77 30.93 -61.03
N ASP A 544 -24.19 29.80 -61.41
CA ASP A 544 -24.58 29.06 -62.62
C ASP A 544 -25.77 28.10 -62.39
N SER A 545 -26.20 27.96 -61.13
CA SER A 545 -27.32 27.10 -60.75
C SER A 545 -28.68 27.80 -60.86
N SER A 546 -29.70 27.17 -60.29
CA SER A 546 -31.11 27.57 -60.06
C SER A 546 -31.38 28.99 -59.51
N LEU A 547 -30.38 29.86 -59.34
CA LEU A 547 -30.60 31.23 -58.88
C LEU A 547 -31.12 32.11 -60.02
N ASP A 548 -32.17 32.86 -59.72
CA ASP A 548 -32.69 33.91 -60.60
C ASP A 548 -31.79 35.15 -60.58
N LYS A 549 -32.14 36.15 -61.39
CA LYS A 549 -31.35 37.39 -61.52
C LYS A 549 -31.21 38.11 -60.17
N THR A 550 -32.31 38.23 -59.43
CA THR A 550 -32.37 38.94 -58.15
C THR A 550 -31.46 38.29 -57.10
N ASN A 551 -31.56 36.97 -56.91
CA ASN A 551 -30.71 36.27 -55.95
C ASN A 551 -29.24 36.28 -56.37
N SER A 552 -28.96 36.21 -57.69
CA SER A 552 -27.59 36.33 -58.21
C SER A 552 -26.98 37.70 -57.87
N GLU A 553 -27.72 38.80 -58.03
CA GLU A 553 -27.26 40.14 -57.66
C GLU A 553 -26.99 40.28 -56.15
N ILE A 554 -27.83 39.69 -55.29
CA ILE A 554 -27.62 39.67 -53.83
C ILE A 554 -26.30 38.97 -53.48
N VAL A 555 -26.05 37.80 -54.08
CA VAL A 555 -24.79 37.06 -53.87
C VAL A 555 -23.60 37.89 -54.32
N CYS A 556 -23.66 38.52 -55.50
CA CYS A 556 -22.58 39.35 -56.01
C CYS A 556 -22.28 40.53 -55.07
N ASN A 557 -23.30 41.25 -54.61
CA ASN A 557 -23.13 42.37 -53.68
C ASN A 557 -22.44 41.94 -52.37
N ILE A 558 -22.78 40.76 -51.85
CA ILE A 558 -22.17 40.23 -50.62
C ILE A 558 -20.70 39.87 -50.86
N LEU A 559 -20.38 39.25 -51.99
CA LEU A 559 -19.00 38.94 -52.36
C LEU A 559 -18.17 40.21 -52.62
N GLU A 560 -18.73 41.20 -53.32
CA GLU A 560 -18.09 42.52 -53.50
C GLU A 560 -17.80 43.18 -52.15
N GLU A 561 -18.72 43.10 -51.18
CA GLU A 561 -18.48 43.61 -49.84
C GLU A 561 -17.32 42.89 -49.13
N PHE A 562 -17.25 41.56 -49.22
CA PHE A 562 -16.13 40.80 -48.66
C PHE A 562 -14.80 41.17 -49.32
N ALA A 563 -14.78 41.36 -50.64
CA ALA A 563 -13.58 41.77 -51.36
C ALA A 563 -13.12 43.17 -50.96
N GLN A 564 -14.04 44.15 -50.88
CA GLN A 564 -13.73 45.55 -50.63
C GLN A 564 -13.42 45.85 -49.16
N LYS A 565 -14.23 45.36 -48.22
CA LYS A 565 -14.09 45.70 -46.80
C LYS A 565 -13.02 44.88 -46.10
N GLU A 566 -12.71 43.69 -46.60
CA GLU A 566 -11.87 42.72 -45.91
C GLU A 566 -10.63 42.30 -46.70
N ASP A 567 -10.32 43.00 -47.79
CA ASP A 567 -9.17 42.75 -48.68
C ASP A 567 -9.06 41.27 -49.12
N GLN A 568 -10.23 40.64 -49.36
CA GLN A 568 -10.30 39.23 -49.74
C GLN A 568 -10.18 39.02 -51.24
N ALA A 569 -9.46 37.96 -51.59
CA ALA A 569 -9.28 37.43 -52.92
C ALA A 569 -10.34 36.34 -53.18
N ILE A 570 -11.43 36.73 -53.83
CA ILE A 570 -12.54 35.84 -54.15
C ILE A 570 -12.32 35.27 -55.55
N TYR A 571 -12.42 33.95 -55.71
CA TYR A 571 -12.28 33.27 -57.00
C TYR A 571 -13.57 32.55 -57.35
N LEU A 572 -14.25 33.07 -58.37
CA LEU A 572 -15.51 32.55 -58.87
C LEU A 572 -15.27 31.72 -60.13
N ILE A 573 -15.67 30.45 -60.09
CA ILE A 573 -15.83 29.64 -61.29
C ILE A 573 -17.28 29.80 -61.73
N SER A 574 -17.52 30.59 -62.76
CA SER A 574 -18.86 30.84 -63.28
C SER A 574 -18.86 31.15 -64.77
N HIS A 575 -19.98 30.83 -65.43
CA HIS A 575 -20.29 31.18 -66.80
C HIS A 575 -21.01 32.52 -66.96
N LYS A 576 -21.32 33.22 -65.85
CA LYS A 576 -22.11 34.45 -65.80
C LYS A 576 -21.32 35.63 -65.18
N PRO A 577 -20.29 36.19 -65.87
CA PRO A 577 -19.51 37.31 -65.34
C PRO A 577 -20.30 38.63 -65.29
N ASP A 578 -21.39 38.75 -66.05
CA ASP A 578 -22.14 40.00 -66.29
C ASP A 578 -22.89 40.55 -65.06
N PHE A 579 -22.84 39.87 -63.91
CA PHE A 579 -23.57 40.24 -62.70
C PHE A 579 -22.80 41.20 -61.76
N PHE A 580 -21.51 41.43 -61.97
CA PHE A 580 -20.69 42.24 -61.08
C PHE A 580 -20.60 43.69 -61.54
N LYS A 581 -20.90 44.62 -60.63
CA LYS A 581 -21.09 46.05 -60.94
C LYS A 581 -19.85 46.89 -60.59
N ALA A 582 -19.05 46.46 -59.61
CA ALA A 582 -17.94 47.24 -59.05
C ALA A 582 -16.57 47.05 -59.75
N GLY A 583 -16.56 46.46 -60.95
CA GLY A 583 -15.34 46.11 -61.67
C GLY A 583 -14.86 44.71 -61.31
N ILE A 584 -14.56 43.92 -62.34
CA ILE A 584 -14.01 42.57 -62.20
C ILE A 584 -12.50 42.70 -61.90
N GLY A 585 -11.99 41.89 -60.97
CA GLY A 585 -10.57 41.73 -60.72
C GLY A 585 -9.88 40.98 -61.87
N GLU A 586 -9.03 40.01 -61.55
CA GLU A 586 -8.37 39.19 -62.57
C GLU A 586 -9.33 38.17 -63.20
N ILE A 587 -9.26 38.02 -64.53
CA ILE A 587 -9.91 36.93 -65.26
C ILE A 587 -8.85 35.90 -65.64
N ILE A 588 -8.89 34.74 -64.99
CA ILE A 588 -8.03 33.60 -65.29
C ILE A 588 -8.73 32.79 -66.39
N GLN A 589 -8.19 32.88 -67.60
CA GLN A 589 -8.68 32.13 -68.75
C GLN A 589 -7.87 30.84 -68.96
N LEU A 590 -8.59 29.73 -68.93
CA LEU A 590 -8.06 28.40 -69.23
C LEU A 590 -8.49 27.97 -70.64
N ASP A 591 -7.61 27.26 -71.32
CA ASP A 591 -7.95 26.58 -72.58
C ASP A 591 -7.57 25.12 -72.48
N LYS A 592 -8.45 24.26 -72.97
CA LYS A 592 -8.22 22.83 -73.02
C LYS A 592 -8.12 22.38 -74.47
N HIS A 593 -7.00 21.77 -74.80
CA HIS A 593 -6.69 21.27 -76.13
C HIS A 593 -6.00 19.91 -76.02
N ASN A 594 -6.44 18.94 -76.82
CA ASN A 594 -6.07 17.53 -76.79
C ASN A 594 -6.07 16.92 -75.39
N GLY A 595 -7.09 17.22 -74.58
CA GLY A 595 -7.22 16.71 -73.23
C GLY A 595 -6.38 17.42 -72.17
N ILE A 596 -5.55 18.41 -72.56
CA ILE A 596 -4.63 19.13 -71.67
C ILE A 596 -5.09 20.57 -71.48
N THR A 597 -5.19 20.99 -70.22
CA THR A 597 -5.53 22.35 -69.80
C THR A 597 -4.29 23.19 -69.60
N LYS A 598 -4.31 24.40 -70.17
CA LYS A 598 -3.30 25.44 -70.00
C LYS A 598 -3.95 26.76 -69.60
N ARG A 599 -3.18 27.64 -68.96
CA ARG A 599 -3.60 29.03 -68.71
C ARG A 599 -3.17 29.88 -69.90
N ILE A 600 -4.11 30.62 -70.48
CA ILE A 600 -3.80 31.63 -71.50
C ILE A 600 -3.55 32.95 -70.79
N THR A 601 -2.50 33.66 -71.21
CA THR A 601 -2.28 35.06 -70.82
C THR A 601 -2.99 35.93 -71.83
N ILE A 602 -3.96 36.73 -71.39
CA ILE A 602 -4.70 37.70 -72.22
C ILE A 602 -4.00 39.05 -72.14
#